data_AF-A0A1Y4W1X1-F1
#
_entry.id   AF-A0A1Y4W1X1-F1
#
_cell.length_a   1.000
_cell.length_b   1.000
_cell.length_c   1.000
_cell.angle_alpha   90.00
_cell.angle_beta   90.00
_cell.angle_gamma   90.00
#
_symmetry.space_group_name_H-M   'P 1'
#
loop_
_entity.id
_entity.type
_entity.pdbx_description
1 polymer ?
#
loop_
_entity_poly.entity_id
_entity_poly.type
_entity_poly.pdbx_seq_one_letter_code
_entity_poly.pdbx_strand_id
1 'polypeptide(L)'
;MVEAMKMGLSGSDLARLGPAAQKQVLEKLGKRAQERKYHNEHDSRGNLHFDSKKEARRFDELVVLLRAGKIRNLKLQAQYTLQESYITETGERVRAIRYVADFAYERPTMPDCAGEVHWVPVVEDVKSKATRTAKYEMKKKLLRERFGLSITEV
;
A
#
# COMPACT_ATOMS: atom_id res chain seq x y z
N MET A 1 8.18 -7.21 -33.84
CA MET A 1 6.98 -7.83 -33.24
C MET A 1 7.28 -8.03 -31.77
N VAL A 2 6.55 -7.36 -30.86
CA VAL A 2 6.80 -7.40 -29.41
C VAL A 2 5.65 -8.16 -28.76
N GLU A 3 5.95 -9.33 -28.22
CA GLU A 3 4.99 -10.24 -27.62
C GLU A 3 4.89 -9.95 -26.11
N ALA A 4 3.74 -9.41 -25.69
CA ALA A 4 3.45 -9.03 -24.32
C ALA A 4 3.12 -10.28 -23.48
N MET A 5 4.10 -10.76 -22.72
CA MET A 5 3.98 -11.91 -21.83
C MET A 5 3.25 -11.50 -20.55
N LYS A 6 1.98 -11.96 -20.42
CA LYS A 6 1.14 -11.87 -19.22
C LYS A 6 1.83 -12.54 -18.02
N MET A 7 2.26 -11.77 -17.02
CA MET A 7 2.78 -12.31 -15.76
C MET A 7 1.75 -12.13 -14.65
N GLY A 8 0.79 -13.06 -14.58
CA GLY A 8 0.01 -13.29 -13.37
C GLY A 8 0.89 -13.93 -12.28
N LEU A 9 0.62 -13.59 -11.02
CA LEU A 9 1.32 -14.12 -9.85
C LEU A 9 1.34 -15.66 -9.86
N SER A 10 2.51 -16.28 -9.81
CA SER A 10 2.65 -17.74 -9.76
C SER A 10 2.48 -18.25 -8.32
N GLY A 11 2.16 -19.53 -8.13
CA GLY A 11 2.01 -20.14 -6.79
C GLY A 11 3.25 -20.00 -5.89
N SER A 12 4.43 -19.86 -6.51
CA SER A 12 5.69 -19.55 -5.85
C SER A 12 5.78 -18.11 -5.31
N ASP A 13 5.05 -17.15 -5.90
CA ASP A 13 4.96 -15.77 -5.39
C ASP A 13 4.10 -15.68 -4.12
N LEU A 14 3.07 -16.53 -4.00
CA LEU A 14 2.22 -16.62 -2.81
C LEU A 14 2.96 -17.17 -1.59
N ALA A 15 3.91 -18.10 -1.79
CA ALA A 15 4.72 -18.68 -0.72
C ALA A 15 5.73 -17.69 -0.10
N ARG A 16 6.02 -16.58 -0.80
CA ARG A 16 6.90 -15.50 -0.32
C ARG A 16 6.15 -14.42 0.48
N LEU A 17 4.81 -14.49 0.51
CA LEU A 17 3.98 -13.63 1.34
C LEU A 17 3.99 -14.14 2.79
N GLY A 18 4.07 -13.23 3.75
CA GLY A 18 4.03 -13.57 5.17
C GLY A 18 2.71 -14.27 5.58
N PRO A 19 2.70 -15.02 6.70
CA PRO A 19 1.57 -15.87 7.09
C PRO A 19 0.25 -15.11 7.31
N ALA A 20 0.32 -13.84 7.69
CA ALA A 20 -0.87 -12.97 7.80
C ALA A 20 -1.52 -12.67 6.43
N ALA A 21 -0.71 -12.53 5.38
CA ALA A 21 -1.19 -12.31 4.02
C ALA A 21 -1.80 -13.59 3.43
N GLN A 22 -1.25 -14.77 3.75
CA GLN A 22 -1.82 -16.05 3.35
C GLN A 22 -3.21 -16.29 3.96
N LYS A 23 -3.38 -15.99 5.26
CA LYS A 23 -4.65 -16.14 5.97
C LYS A 23 -5.75 -15.23 5.41
N GLN A 24 -5.40 -14.00 5.02
CA GLN A 24 -6.34 -13.05 4.40
C GLN A 24 -6.79 -13.48 3.00
N VAL A 25 -5.94 -14.18 2.24
CA VAL A 25 -6.29 -14.69 0.90
C VAL A 25 -7.33 -15.81 1.00
N LEU A 26 -7.18 -16.72 1.97
CA LEU A 26 -8.12 -17.82 2.23
C LEU A 26 -9.50 -17.32 2.71
N GLU A 27 -9.54 -16.33 3.59
CA GLU A 27 -10.79 -15.79 4.13
C GLU A 27 -11.63 -15.02 3.09
N LYS A 28 -10.96 -14.40 2.10
CA LYS A 28 -11.63 -13.71 0.98
C LYS A 28 -12.20 -14.65 -0.10
N LEU A 29 -11.67 -15.87 -0.23
CA LEU A 29 -12.18 -16.88 -1.16
C LEU A 29 -13.59 -17.35 -0.81
N GLY A 30 -13.96 -17.37 0.48
CA GLY A 30 -15.27 -17.85 0.94
C GLY A 30 -16.44 -16.86 0.81
N LYS A 31 -16.21 -15.58 0.48
CA LYS A 31 -17.23 -14.51 0.60
C LYS A 31 -17.79 -13.98 -0.73
N ARG A 32 -17.38 -14.49 -1.90
CA ARG A 32 -17.62 -13.82 -3.19
C ARG A 32 -18.67 -14.50 -4.10
N ALA A 33 -19.82 -14.86 -3.54
CA ALA A 33 -20.98 -15.37 -4.31
C ALA A 33 -22.15 -14.37 -4.47
N GLN A 34 -22.02 -13.10 -4.07
CA GLN A 34 -23.06 -12.10 -4.36
C GLN A 34 -22.48 -10.85 -5.03
N GLU A 35 -22.79 -10.78 -6.32
CA GLU A 35 -23.17 -9.61 -7.12
C GLU A 35 -22.56 -8.25 -6.76
N ARG A 36 -21.91 -7.63 -7.75
CA ARG A 36 -22.46 -6.40 -8.34
C ARG A 36 -21.84 -6.04 -9.69
N LYS A 37 -22.78 -5.70 -10.55
CA LYS A 37 -22.79 -5.22 -11.93
C LYS A 37 -22.32 -3.76 -11.95
N TYR A 38 -21.20 -3.46 -12.61
CA TYR A 38 -20.89 -2.23 -13.36
C TYR A 38 -19.49 -2.38 -13.98
N HIS A 39 -19.37 -2.02 -15.26
CA HIS A 39 -18.18 -2.15 -16.09
C HIS A 39 -17.00 -1.32 -15.52
N ASN A 40 -16.14 -1.97 -14.72
CA ASN A 40 -14.75 -1.56 -14.55
C ASN A 40 -13.91 -2.76 -15.00
N GLU A 41 -13.18 -2.63 -16.11
CA GLU A 41 -12.19 -3.63 -16.52
C GLU A 41 -11.10 -3.67 -15.45
N HIS A 42 -11.29 -4.57 -14.47
CA HIS A 42 -10.30 -4.87 -13.46
C HIS A 42 -9.16 -5.62 -14.11
N ASP A 43 -8.10 -4.90 -14.44
CA ASP A 43 -6.81 -5.49 -14.74
C ASP A 43 -6.26 -6.11 -13.44
N SER A 44 -6.74 -7.32 -13.16
CA SER A 44 -6.49 -8.08 -11.95
C SER A 44 -5.16 -8.80 -12.15
N ARG A 45 -4.08 -8.27 -11.57
CA ARG A 45 -2.80 -8.97 -11.52
C ARG A 45 -2.84 -9.98 -10.38
N GLY A 46 -3.53 -11.10 -10.62
CA GLY A 46 -3.85 -12.12 -9.60
C GLY A 46 -5.02 -11.71 -8.70
N ASN A 47 -4.86 -11.81 -7.37
CA ASN A 47 -5.89 -11.51 -6.36
C ASN A 47 -5.86 -10.06 -5.83
N LEU A 48 -4.99 -9.21 -6.37
CA LEU A 48 -4.90 -7.80 -6.00
C LEU A 48 -5.89 -6.97 -6.83
N HIS A 49 -6.68 -6.17 -6.12
CA HIS A 49 -7.63 -5.24 -6.71
C HIS A 49 -7.05 -3.84 -6.57
N PHE A 50 -6.93 -3.13 -7.69
CA PHE A 50 -6.50 -1.73 -7.75
C PHE A 50 -7.69 -0.86 -8.07
N ASP A 51 -7.80 0.28 -7.40
CA ASP A 51 -8.91 1.21 -7.59
C ASP A 51 -8.72 2.02 -8.89
N SER A 52 -7.49 2.09 -9.43
CA SER A 52 -7.20 2.74 -10.72
C SER A 52 -6.15 2.04 -11.59
N LYS A 53 -6.18 2.33 -12.90
CA LYS A 53 -5.13 1.90 -13.86
C LYS A 53 -3.75 2.49 -13.52
N LYS A 54 -3.70 3.66 -12.87
CA LYS A 54 -2.45 4.32 -12.46
C LYS A 54 -1.80 3.57 -11.31
N GLU A 55 -2.59 3.13 -10.34
CA GLU A 55 -2.14 2.27 -9.25
C GLU A 55 -1.61 0.93 -9.75
N ALA A 56 -2.33 0.28 -10.67
CA ALA A 56 -1.89 -0.99 -11.25
C ALA A 56 -0.52 -0.86 -11.95
N ARG A 57 -0.33 0.21 -12.75
CA ARG A 57 0.97 0.50 -13.39
C ARG A 57 2.07 0.77 -12.36
N ARG A 58 1.78 1.57 -11.33
CA ARG A 58 2.76 1.85 -10.28
C ARG A 58 3.14 0.59 -9.52
N PHE A 59 2.18 -0.28 -9.25
CA PHE A 59 2.43 -1.56 -8.61
C PHE A 59 3.38 -2.44 -9.44
N ASP A 60 3.20 -2.50 -10.76
CA ASP A 60 4.10 -3.24 -11.64
C ASP A 60 5.55 -2.75 -11.54
N GLU A 61 5.75 -1.44 -11.52
CA GLU A 61 7.07 -0.83 -11.32
C GLU A 61 7.67 -1.22 -9.97
N LEU A 62 6.87 -1.15 -8.90
CA LEU A 62 7.30 -1.54 -7.56
C LEU A 62 7.64 -3.03 -7.47
N VAL A 63 6.91 -3.90 -8.16
CA VAL A 63 7.22 -5.35 -8.24
C VAL A 63 8.55 -5.58 -8.96
N VAL A 64 8.85 -4.84 -10.03
CA VAL A 64 10.15 -4.91 -10.71
C VAL A 64 11.27 -4.47 -9.77
N LEU A 65 11.09 -3.37 -9.03
CA LEU A 65 12.07 -2.91 -8.04
C LEU A 65 12.27 -3.91 -6.90
N LEU A 66 11.20 -4.56 -6.45
CA LEU A 66 11.24 -5.60 -5.41
C LEU A 66 12.01 -6.82 -5.90
N ARG A 67 11.77 -7.27 -7.14
CA ARG A 67 12.51 -8.37 -7.77
C ARG A 67 13.98 -8.04 -7.97
N ALA A 68 14.30 -6.78 -8.27
CA ALA A 68 15.67 -6.29 -8.37
C ALA A 68 16.37 -6.07 -7.01
N GLY A 69 15.68 -6.30 -5.88
CA GLY A 69 16.23 -6.07 -4.54
C GLY A 69 16.44 -4.60 -4.18
N LYS A 70 15.89 -3.66 -4.98
CA LYS A 70 16.00 -2.21 -4.74
C LYS A 70 15.01 -1.71 -3.69
N ILE A 71 13.94 -2.46 -3.44
CA ILE A 71 13.00 -2.21 -2.35
C ILE A 71 12.70 -3.53 -1.65
N ARG A 72 12.17 -3.46 -0.44
CA ARG A 72 11.70 -4.63 0.32
C ARG A 72 10.45 -4.31 1.13
N ASN A 73 9.83 -5.34 1.70
CA ASN A 73 8.64 -5.21 2.56
C ASN A 73 7.48 -4.44 1.90
N LEU A 74 7.27 -4.63 0.59
CA LEU A 74 6.18 -4.00 -0.14
C LEU A 74 4.82 -4.45 0.43
N LYS A 75 4.03 -3.49 0.87
CA LYS A 75 2.68 -3.63 1.45
C LYS A 75 1.72 -2.74 0.67
N LEU A 76 0.52 -3.25 0.43
CA LEU A 76 -0.56 -2.50 -0.18
C LEU A 76 -1.57 -2.09 0.89
N GLN A 77 -2.22 -0.94 0.70
CA GLN A 77 -3.27 -0.44 1.59
C GLN A 77 -2.83 -0.42 3.07
N ALA A 78 -1.58 0.02 3.29
CA ALA A 78 -0.98 0.04 4.62
C ALA A 78 -1.72 1.03 5.52
N GLN A 79 -2.20 0.54 6.66
CA GLN A 79 -2.97 1.34 7.62
C GLN A 79 -2.07 1.89 8.72
N TYR A 80 -2.15 3.19 8.94
CA TYR A 80 -1.45 3.94 9.97
C TYR A 80 -2.47 4.58 10.91
N THR A 81 -2.43 4.20 12.19
CA THR A 81 -3.27 4.86 13.20
C THR A 81 -2.64 6.19 13.58
N LEU A 82 -3.26 7.29 13.16
CA LEU A 82 -2.86 8.67 13.43
C LEU A 82 -3.43 9.24 14.73
N GLN A 83 -4.46 8.61 15.28
CA GLN A 83 -4.96 8.88 16.63
C GLN A 83 -5.69 7.63 17.10
N GLU A 84 -5.32 7.12 18.27
CA GLU A 84 -6.03 5.99 18.87
C GLU A 84 -7.43 6.43 19.31
N SER A 85 -8.36 5.48 19.41
CA SER A 85 -9.66 5.78 20.01
C SER A 85 -9.51 6.00 21.50
N TYR A 86 -10.15 7.03 22.03
CA TYR A 86 -10.14 7.32 23.46
C TYR A 86 -11.55 7.70 23.90
N ILE A 87 -11.78 7.60 25.20
CA ILE A 87 -13.03 8.04 25.85
C ILE A 87 -12.72 9.37 26.52
N THR A 88 -13.53 10.38 26.28
CA THR A 88 -13.39 11.69 26.94
C THR A 88 -13.78 11.58 28.41
N GLU A 89 -13.41 12.59 29.20
CA GLU A 89 -13.81 12.70 30.60
C GLU A 89 -15.34 12.76 30.78
N THR A 90 -16.05 13.21 29.74
CA THR A 90 -17.53 13.23 29.66
C THR A 90 -18.14 11.89 29.25
N GLY A 91 -17.34 10.85 29.01
CA GLY A 91 -17.80 9.51 28.62
C GLY A 91 -18.06 9.33 27.12
N GLU A 92 -17.76 10.31 26.27
CA GLU A 92 -17.96 10.21 24.83
C GLU A 92 -16.82 9.42 24.17
N ARG A 93 -17.18 8.51 23.25
CA ARG A 93 -16.21 7.70 22.53
C ARG A 93 -15.73 8.39 21.27
N VAL A 94 -14.48 8.83 21.27
CA VAL A 94 -13.82 9.37 20.07
C VAL A 94 -13.22 8.22 19.26
N ARG A 95 -13.60 8.12 17.98
CA ARG A 95 -13.09 7.10 17.07
C ARG A 95 -11.64 7.36 16.67
N ALA A 96 -10.88 6.29 16.48
CA ALA A 96 -9.52 6.36 15.97
C ALA A 96 -9.47 7.01 14.58
N ILE A 97 -8.48 7.86 14.35
CA ILE A 97 -8.19 8.42 13.03
C ILE A 97 -7.13 7.54 12.38
N ARG A 98 -7.48 6.92 11.26
CA ARG A 98 -6.55 6.12 10.46
C ARG A 98 -6.27 6.78 9.12
N TYR A 99 -5.04 6.61 8.67
CA TYR A 99 -4.60 6.90 7.31
C TYR A 99 -4.30 5.58 6.61
N VAL A 100 -4.75 5.44 5.38
CA VAL A 100 -4.52 4.25 4.56
C VAL A 100 -3.76 4.74 3.34
N ALA A 101 -2.55 4.22 3.15
CA ALA A 101 -1.72 4.55 2.00
C ALA A 101 -1.85 3.46 0.93
N ASP A 102 -1.74 3.85 -0.34
CA ASP A 102 -1.87 2.90 -1.45
C ASP A 102 -0.70 1.89 -1.43
N PHE A 103 0.53 2.38 -1.24
CA PHE A 103 1.73 1.55 -1.13
C PHE A 103 2.62 1.96 0.04
N ALA A 104 3.26 0.98 0.68
CA ALA A 104 4.31 1.20 1.66
C ALA A 104 5.43 0.17 1.46
N TYR A 105 6.68 0.60 1.48
CA TYR A 105 7.83 -0.28 1.32
C TYR A 105 9.07 0.34 1.97
N GLU A 106 10.17 -0.39 2.00
CA GLU A 106 11.47 0.12 2.44
C GLU A 106 12.41 0.23 1.25
N ARG A 107 13.21 1.30 1.21
CA ARG A 107 14.27 1.49 0.21
C ARG A 107 15.62 1.68 0.90
N PRO A 108 16.74 1.31 0.25
CA PRO A 108 18.06 1.61 0.76
C PRO A 108 18.34 3.11 0.63
N THR A 109 19.08 3.63 1.61
CA THR A 109 19.73 4.93 1.56
C THR A 109 21.03 4.85 0.79
N MET A 110 21.59 6.00 0.42
CA MET A 110 22.99 6.01 -0.04
C MET A 110 23.89 5.52 1.09
N PRO A 111 24.98 4.80 0.78
CA PRO A 111 25.95 4.42 1.79
C PRO A 111 26.40 5.66 2.56
N ASP A 112 26.40 5.56 3.87
CA ASP A 112 26.94 6.61 4.72
C ASP A 112 28.48 6.72 4.54
N CYS A 113 29.11 7.60 5.32
CA CYS A 113 30.57 7.73 5.31
C CYS A 113 31.31 6.46 5.78
N ALA A 114 30.62 5.52 6.44
CA ALA A 114 31.13 4.21 6.85
C ALA A 114 30.83 3.10 5.83
N GLY A 115 30.08 3.39 4.76
CA GLY A 115 29.66 2.43 3.74
C GLY A 115 28.42 1.61 4.12
N GLU A 116 27.74 1.93 5.23
CA GLU A 116 26.55 1.23 5.67
C GLU A 116 25.29 1.74 4.95
N VAL A 117 24.43 0.80 4.55
CA VAL A 117 23.17 1.09 3.87
C VAL A 117 22.01 0.88 4.83
N HIS A 118 21.34 1.97 5.19
CA HIS A 118 20.13 1.90 6.00
C HIS A 118 18.89 1.77 5.13
N TRP A 119 17.91 1.03 5.63
CA TRP A 119 16.61 0.88 4.99
C TRP A 119 15.63 1.86 5.60
N VAL A 120 15.11 2.76 4.78
CA VAL A 120 14.16 3.77 5.22
C VAL A 120 12.75 3.42 4.74
N PRO A 121 11.75 3.49 5.61
CA PRO A 121 10.36 3.30 5.23
C PRO A 121 9.89 4.44 4.33
N VAL A 122 9.17 4.08 3.27
CA VAL A 122 8.59 4.97 2.28
C VAL A 122 7.11 4.64 2.16
N VAL A 123 6.30 5.69 2.14
CA VAL A 123 4.86 5.60 1.92
C VAL A 123 4.56 6.32 0.61
N GLU A 124 3.95 5.63 -0.34
CA GLU A 124 3.50 6.22 -1.60
C GLU A 124 1.98 6.20 -1.69
N ASP A 125 1.42 7.30 -2.18
CA ASP A 125 -0.01 7.50 -2.35
C ASP A 125 -0.26 7.94 -3.79
N VAL A 126 -0.94 7.10 -4.56
CA VAL A 126 -1.27 7.37 -5.95
C VAL A 126 -2.50 8.25 -5.96
N LYS A 127 -2.32 9.50 -6.37
CA LYS A 127 -3.41 10.49 -6.38
C LYS A 127 -3.34 11.31 -7.66
N SER A 128 -4.50 11.77 -8.10
CA SER A 128 -4.59 12.81 -9.13
C SER A 128 -4.61 14.19 -8.46
N LYS A 129 -4.00 15.20 -9.11
CA LYS A 129 -3.89 16.59 -8.58
C LYS A 129 -5.22 17.19 -8.12
N ALA A 130 -6.35 16.70 -8.63
CA ALA A 130 -7.70 17.19 -8.34
C ALA A 130 -8.26 16.77 -6.96
N THR A 131 -7.67 15.76 -6.28
CA THR A 131 -8.25 15.18 -5.05
C THR A 131 -7.48 15.57 -3.78
N ARG A 132 -6.78 16.70 -3.79
CA ARG A 132 -6.13 17.24 -2.58
C ARG A 132 -7.15 17.94 -1.69
N THR A 133 -7.66 17.21 -0.70
CA THR A 133 -8.56 17.77 0.32
C THR A 133 -7.76 18.29 1.52
N ALA A 134 -8.21 19.35 2.20
CA ALA A 134 -7.59 19.84 3.45
C ALA A 134 -7.42 18.73 4.52
N LYS A 135 -8.36 17.79 4.59
CA LYS A 135 -8.29 16.61 5.46
C LYS A 135 -7.10 15.69 5.14
N TYR A 136 -6.75 15.55 3.87
CA TYR A 136 -5.59 14.78 3.44
C TYR A 136 -4.28 15.43 3.89
N GLU A 137 -4.16 16.74 3.68
CA GLU A 137 -2.96 17.48 4.09
C GLU A 137 -2.76 17.44 5.61
N MET A 138 -3.84 17.54 6.39
CA MET A 138 -3.78 17.36 7.85
C MET A 138 -3.30 15.96 8.22
N LYS A 139 -3.85 14.90 7.61
CA LYS A 139 -3.40 13.52 7.86
C LYS A 139 -1.94 13.30 7.47
N LYS A 140 -1.48 13.91 6.38
CA LYS A 140 -0.06 13.86 5.94
C LYS A 140 0.87 14.51 6.96
N LYS A 141 0.48 15.67 7.51
CA LYS A 141 1.22 16.33 8.59
C LYS A 141 1.28 15.46 9.85
N LEU A 142 0.15 14.91 10.28
CA LEU A 142 0.07 14.01 11.43
C LEU A 142 0.89 12.73 11.23
N LEU A 143 0.90 12.16 10.03
CA LEU A 143 1.71 10.98 9.73
C LEU A 143 3.21 11.27 9.88
N ARG A 144 3.66 12.42 9.36
CA ARG A 144 5.04 12.86 9.48
C ARG A 144 5.42 13.12 10.94
N GLU A 145 4.55 13.76 11.71
CA GLU A 145 4.81 14.08 13.12
C GLU A 145 4.88 12.83 14.00
N ARG A 146 3.94 11.90 13.82
CA ARG A 146 3.83 10.68 14.65
C ARG A 146 4.82 9.59 14.27
N PHE A 147 5.00 9.36 12.97
CA PHE A 147 5.77 8.22 12.48
C PHE A 147 7.08 8.62 11.78
N GLY A 148 7.35 9.92 11.59
CA GLY A 148 8.51 10.38 10.83
C GLY A 148 8.44 10.04 9.34
N LEU A 149 7.29 9.56 8.83
CA LEU A 149 7.14 9.08 7.46
C LEU A 149 6.75 10.21 6.51
N SER A 150 7.48 10.32 5.41
CA SER A 150 7.12 11.20 4.29
C SER A 150 6.29 10.44 3.25
N ILE A 151 5.18 11.06 2.82
CA ILE A 151 4.33 10.52 1.75
C ILE A 151 4.79 11.08 0.40
N THR A 152 5.15 10.19 -0.52
CA THR A 152 5.41 10.52 -1.92
C THR A 152 4.10 10.41 -2.70
N GLU A 153 3.67 11.50 -3.32
CA GLU A 153 2.47 11.53 -4.16
C GLU A 153 2.86 11.16 -5.59
N VAL A 154 2.22 10.13 -6.16
CA VAL A 154 2.48 9.65 -7.53
C VAL A 154 1.31 9.97 -8.44
#